data_AF-A0A382M8E4-F1
#
_entry.id   AF-A0A382M8E4-F1
#
_cell.length_a   1.000
_cell.length_b   1.000
_cell.length_c   1.000
_cell.angle_alpha   90.00
_cell.angle_beta   90.00
_cell.angle_gamma   90.00
#
_symmetry.space_group_name_H-M   'P 1'
#
loop_
_entity.id
_entity.type
_entity.pdbx_description
1 polymer ?
#
loop_
_entity_poly.entity_id
_entity_poly.type
_entity_poly.pdbx_seq_one_letter_code
_entity_poly.pdbx_strand_id
1 'polypeptide(L)'
;MIDTNFDVIKILSAGAKALGAGAIEESRWEIPTDHPDPIDLAVGMPVPEGIPIASLAKHFSKVLSSGNYMEMEYEYGRGKIDLRELLNDPSNGFTSLAQTPDNFILFNGGSGCMESFCATFLNPGDI
;
A
#
# COMPACT_ATOMS: atom_id res chain seq x y z
N MET A 1 -14.13 22.65 -38.00
CA MET A 1 -14.21 21.99 -36.69
C MET A 1 -12.89 21.22 -36.55
N ILE A 2 -12.05 21.57 -35.57
CA ILE A 2 -10.78 20.85 -35.37
C ILE A 2 -11.13 19.51 -34.75
N ASP A 3 -10.72 18.42 -35.41
CA ASP A 3 -10.92 17.05 -34.91
C ASP A 3 -10.02 16.87 -33.68
N THR A 4 -10.62 16.93 -32.50
CA THR A 4 -9.94 16.77 -31.21
C THR A 4 -9.93 15.31 -30.74
N ASN A 5 -10.08 14.33 -31.63
CA ASN A 5 -9.98 12.92 -31.28
C ASN A 5 -8.53 12.53 -30.95
N PHE A 6 -8.13 12.88 -29.72
CA PHE A 6 -6.89 12.44 -29.12
C PHE A 6 -7.03 10.97 -28.70
N ASP A 7 -6.38 10.08 -29.45
CA ASP A 7 -6.34 8.66 -29.15
C ASP A 7 -5.30 8.37 -28.05
N VAL A 8 -5.76 8.37 -26.79
CA VAL A 8 -4.92 8.13 -25.61
C VAL A 8 -4.19 6.79 -25.69
N ILE A 9 -4.77 5.77 -26.35
CA ILE A 9 -4.18 4.43 -26.42
C ILE A 9 -2.84 4.45 -27.17
N LYS A 10 -2.67 5.36 -28.13
CA LYS A 10 -1.44 5.49 -28.92
C LYS A 10 -0.26 6.04 -28.13
N ILE A 11 -0.51 6.76 -27.04
CA ILE A 11 0.56 7.36 -26.20
C ILE A 11 0.87 6.55 -24.93
N LEU A 12 0.10 5.49 -24.65
CA LEU A 12 0.35 4.63 -23.48
C LEU A 12 1.70 3.91 -23.60
N SER A 13 2.43 3.86 -22.48
CA SER A 13 3.65 3.06 -22.34
C SER A 13 3.32 1.56 -22.43
N ALA A 14 4.33 0.73 -22.68
CA ALA A 14 4.17 -0.73 -22.65
C ALA A 14 3.64 -1.23 -21.30
N GLY A 15 4.11 -0.66 -20.19
CA GLY A 15 3.62 -0.98 -18.84
C GLY A 15 2.16 -0.61 -18.64
N ALA A 16 1.73 0.57 -19.10
CA ALA A 16 0.34 1.00 -19.02
C ALA A 16 -0.60 0.10 -19.85
N LYS A 17 -0.12 -0.41 -20.99
CA LYS A 17 -0.86 -1.39 -21.81
C LYS A 17 -0.93 -2.78 -21.18
N ALA A 18 0.01 -3.12 -20.30
CA ALA A 18 0.06 -4.40 -19.61
C ALA A 18 -0.79 -4.43 -18.33
N LEU A 19 -1.18 -3.27 -17.79
CA LEU A 19 -2.15 -3.18 -16.71
C LEU A 19 -3.52 -3.65 -17.21
N GLY A 20 -4.01 -4.77 -16.67
CA GLY A 20 -5.34 -5.28 -16.98
C GLY A 20 -6.42 -4.25 -16.63
N ALA A 21 -7.55 -4.26 -17.35
CA ALA A 21 -8.61 -3.27 -17.26
C ALA A 21 -9.38 -3.22 -15.91
N GLY A 22 -8.89 -3.91 -14.87
CA GLY A 22 -9.64 -4.19 -13.66
C GLY A 22 -10.85 -5.11 -13.93
N ALA A 23 -11.56 -5.49 -12.88
CA ALA A 23 -12.86 -6.15 -13.04
C ALA A 23 -13.92 -5.09 -13.40
N ILE A 24 -14.84 -5.44 -14.32
CA ILE A 24 -15.91 -4.54 -14.80
C ILE A 24 -16.99 -4.34 -13.71
N GLU A 25 -17.15 -5.31 -12.83
CA GLU A 25 -18.03 -5.24 -11.67
C GLU A 25 -17.21 -4.98 -10.41
N GLU A 26 -17.77 -4.22 -9.46
CA GLU A 26 -17.18 -4.09 -8.13
C GLU A 26 -16.85 -5.48 -7.61
N SER A 27 -15.62 -5.67 -7.12
CA SER A 27 -15.30 -6.85 -6.33
C SER A 27 -16.12 -6.76 -5.04
N ARG A 28 -17.35 -7.30 -5.07
CA ARG A 28 -18.03 -7.64 -3.84
C ARG A 28 -17.08 -8.60 -3.15
N TRP A 29 -16.68 -8.24 -1.94
CA TRP A 29 -15.76 -9.01 -1.10
C TRP A 29 -16.32 -10.39 -0.71
N GLU A 30 -17.46 -10.76 -1.27
CA GLU A 30 -18.19 -11.99 -1.00
C GLU A 30 -18.18 -12.85 -2.27
N ILE A 31 -18.02 -14.16 -2.11
CA ILE A 31 -18.23 -15.09 -3.22
C ILE A 31 -19.74 -15.18 -3.48
N PRO A 32 -20.23 -14.94 -4.72
CA PRO A 32 -21.63 -15.12 -5.05
C PRO A 32 -22.12 -16.52 -4.67
N THR A 33 -23.21 -16.60 -3.91
CA THR A 33 -23.76 -17.85 -3.39
C THR A 33 -25.26 -17.71 -3.14
N ASP A 34 -26.01 -18.78 -3.46
CA ASP A 34 -27.45 -18.87 -3.20
C ASP A 34 -27.76 -19.40 -1.78
N HIS A 35 -26.73 -19.73 -0.99
CA HIS A 35 -26.90 -20.19 0.38
C HIS A 35 -27.29 -19.00 1.28
N PRO A 36 -28.33 -19.11 2.13
CA PRO A 36 -28.81 -17.99 2.94
C PRO A 36 -27.85 -17.56 4.06
N ASP A 37 -26.88 -18.41 4.41
CA ASP A 37 -25.85 -18.16 5.43
C ASP A 37 -24.52 -18.82 5.02
N PRO A 38 -23.79 -18.24 4.07
CA PRO A 38 -22.56 -18.83 3.56
C PRO A 38 -21.40 -18.63 4.54
N ILE A 39 -20.57 -19.66 4.71
CA ILE A 39 -19.25 -19.48 5.35
C ILE A 39 -18.31 -18.93 4.29
N ASP A 40 -17.97 -17.65 4.41
CA ASP A 40 -17.06 -16.97 3.48
C ASP A 40 -15.60 -17.04 3.97
N LEU A 41 -14.73 -17.64 3.15
CA LEU A 41 -13.29 -17.75 3.37
C LEU A 41 -12.49 -17.09 2.23
N ALA A 42 -13.13 -16.25 1.41
CA ALA A 42 -12.60 -15.68 0.18
C ALA A 42 -11.62 -14.54 0.42
N VAL A 43 -11.77 -13.84 1.54
CA VAL A 43 -11.04 -12.60 1.82
C VAL A 43 -9.94 -12.80 2.84
N GLY A 44 -8.79 -12.19 2.55
CA GLY A 44 -7.65 -12.10 3.47
C GLY A 44 -7.67 -10.84 4.35
N MET A 45 -8.83 -10.19 4.51
CA MET A 45 -8.93 -8.95 5.28
C MET A 45 -8.96 -9.24 6.78
N PRO A 46 -8.26 -8.45 7.61
CA PRO A 46 -8.34 -8.59 9.06
C PRO A 46 -9.74 -8.24 9.56
N VAL A 47 -10.12 -8.86 10.69
CA VAL A 47 -11.39 -8.60 11.38
C VAL A 47 -11.44 -7.14 11.88
N PRO A 48 -12.43 -6.32 11.46
CA PRO A 48 -12.47 -4.89 11.78
C PRO A 48 -12.47 -4.57 13.28
N GLU A 49 -13.08 -5.43 14.10
CA GLU A 49 -13.16 -5.27 15.56
C GLU A 49 -11.78 -5.33 16.23
N GLY A 50 -10.77 -5.91 15.57
CA GLY A 50 -9.39 -5.94 16.04
C GLY A 50 -8.63 -4.64 15.81
N ILE A 51 -9.18 -3.70 15.04
CA ILE A 51 -8.50 -2.43 14.73
C ILE A 51 -8.50 -1.54 15.98
N PRO A 52 -7.34 -1.01 16.44
CA PRO A 52 -7.25 -0.19 17.64
C PRO A 52 -7.69 1.27 17.38
N ILE A 53 -8.93 1.47 16.95
CA ILE A 53 -9.50 2.75 16.47
C ILE A 53 -9.28 3.88 17.50
N ALA A 54 -9.58 3.64 18.77
CA ALA A 54 -9.45 4.66 19.81
C ALA A 54 -7.99 5.12 20.01
N SER A 55 -7.03 4.19 19.90
CA SER A 55 -5.61 4.50 20.02
C SER A 55 -5.11 5.30 18.80
N LEU A 56 -5.51 4.88 17.59
CA LEU A 56 -5.19 5.58 16.35
C LEU A 56 -5.73 7.02 16.36
N ALA A 57 -7.01 7.19 16.70
CA ALA A 57 -7.65 8.50 16.78
C ALA A 57 -6.90 9.42 17.76
N LYS A 58 -6.61 8.92 18.97
CA LYS A 58 -5.85 9.66 19.99
C LYS A 58 -4.46 10.06 19.47
N HIS A 59 -3.76 9.16 18.79
CA HIS A 59 -2.43 9.44 18.27
C HIS A 59 -2.47 10.50 17.17
N PHE A 60 -3.39 10.39 16.20
CA PHE A 60 -3.56 11.40 15.16
C PHE A 60 -3.91 12.77 15.74
N SER A 61 -4.84 12.85 16.70
CA SER A 61 -5.16 14.12 17.36
C SER A 61 -3.94 14.73 18.06
N LYS A 62 -3.10 13.91 18.70
CA LYS A 62 -1.87 14.37 19.34
C LYS A 62 -0.89 14.95 18.33
N VAL A 63 -0.67 14.28 17.19
CA VAL A 63 0.21 14.76 16.11
C VAL A 63 -0.30 16.10 15.57
N LEU A 64 -1.58 16.17 15.20
CA LEU A 64 -2.19 17.37 14.63
C LEU A 64 -2.18 18.57 15.60
N SER A 65 -2.34 18.31 16.90
CA SER A 65 -2.37 19.36 17.93
C SER A 65 -0.99 19.72 18.48
N SER A 66 0.07 19.03 18.05
CA SER A 66 1.43 19.24 18.55
C SER A 66 2.06 20.56 18.11
N GLY A 67 1.58 21.14 17.00
CA GLY A 67 2.19 22.30 16.35
C GLY A 67 3.55 22.00 15.71
N ASN A 68 4.01 20.73 15.70
CA ASN A 68 5.24 20.33 15.05
C ASN A 68 5.02 20.18 13.54
N TYR A 69 5.44 21.18 12.77
CA TYR A 69 5.27 21.18 11.32
C TYR A 69 6.01 20.04 10.63
N MET A 70 7.13 19.55 11.20
CA MET A 70 7.91 18.42 10.66
C MET A 70 7.07 17.14 10.50
N GLU A 71 5.98 17.00 11.25
CA GLU A 71 5.07 15.85 11.13
C GLU A 71 4.30 15.84 9.81
N MET A 72 4.15 17.01 9.17
CA MET A 72 3.39 17.21 7.92
C MET A 72 4.28 17.67 6.75
N GLU A 73 5.60 17.77 6.96
CA GLU A 73 6.54 18.12 5.90
C GLU A 73 6.80 16.94 4.95
N TYR A 74 7.27 17.28 3.74
CA TYR A 74 7.75 16.28 2.81
C TYR A 74 8.93 15.50 3.42
N GLU A 75 8.92 14.20 3.21
CA GLU A 75 10.03 13.31 3.57
C GLU A 75 10.80 12.90 2.31
N TYR A 76 12.08 12.55 2.47
CA TYR A 76 13.04 12.30 1.39
C TYR A 76 13.04 10.85 0.87
N GLY A 77 11.89 10.17 0.94
CA GLY A 77 11.58 8.93 0.22
C GLY A 77 11.88 7.63 0.96
N ARG A 78 12.33 7.64 2.23
CA ARG A 78 12.58 6.42 3.01
C ARG A 78 11.50 6.14 4.06
N GLY A 79 10.69 7.13 4.38
CA GLY A 79 9.76 7.12 5.49
C GLY A 79 10.40 7.58 6.81
N LYS A 80 9.52 7.94 7.76
CA LYS A 80 9.89 8.52 9.06
C LYS A 80 10.85 7.63 9.84
N ILE A 81 11.94 8.22 10.32
CA ILE A 81 13.00 7.49 11.05
C ILE A 81 12.44 6.75 12.28
N ASP A 82 11.56 7.38 13.06
CA ASP A 82 10.96 6.78 14.27
C ASP A 82 10.27 5.43 13.97
N LEU A 83 9.62 5.32 12.81
CA LEU A 83 8.97 4.07 12.39
C LEU A 83 10.01 3.02 11.98
N ARG A 84 11.09 3.42 11.29
CA ARG A 84 12.17 2.52 10.90
C ARG A 84 12.95 2.02 12.13
N GLU A 85 13.11 2.85 13.15
CA GLU A 85 13.69 2.46 14.44
C GLU A 85 12.80 1.44 15.16
N LEU A 86 11.47 1.63 15.14
CA LEU A 86 10.53 0.66 15.70
C LEU A 86 10.61 -0.70 15.00
N LEU A 87 10.79 -0.72 13.67
CA LEU A 87 10.96 -1.97 12.90
C LEU A 87 12.28 -2.69 13.25
N ASN A 88 13.30 -1.94 13.66
CA ASN A 88 14.61 -2.45 14.07
C ASN A 88 14.65 -2.91 15.55
N ASP A 89 13.64 -2.58 16.34
CA ASP A 89 13.61 -2.87 17.78
C ASP A 89 13.61 -4.40 18.06
N PRO A 90 14.49 -4.93 18.92
CA PRO A 90 14.55 -6.38 19.18
C PRO A 90 13.28 -6.97 19.84
N SER A 91 12.47 -6.16 20.51
CA SER A 91 11.28 -6.60 21.24
C SER A 91 10.01 -6.46 20.41
N ASN A 92 9.98 -5.49 19.48
CA ASN A 92 8.81 -5.12 18.69
C ASN A 92 8.99 -5.29 17.17
N GLY A 93 10.23 -5.53 16.72
CA GLY A 93 10.62 -5.60 15.33
C GLY A 93 10.21 -6.89 14.63
N PHE A 94 10.40 -6.90 13.31
CA PHE A 94 9.80 -7.91 12.41
C PHE A 94 10.75 -9.03 11.98
N THR A 95 12.03 -9.01 12.37
CA THR A 95 12.99 -10.01 11.91
C THR A 95 14.09 -10.28 12.92
N SER A 96 14.61 -11.51 12.89
CA SER A 96 15.73 -11.99 13.70
C SER A 96 17.09 -11.68 13.08
N LEU A 97 17.13 -11.07 11.90
CA LEU A 97 18.37 -10.73 11.21
C LEU A 97 19.01 -9.46 11.79
N ALA A 98 20.34 -9.42 11.79
CA ALA A 98 21.09 -8.21 12.13
C ALA A 98 20.80 -7.12 11.08
N GLN A 99 20.33 -5.97 11.53
CA GLN A 99 19.91 -4.88 10.68
C GLN A 99 20.06 -3.53 11.40
N THR A 100 19.80 -2.46 10.65
CA THR A 100 19.78 -1.08 11.11
C THR A 100 18.53 -0.40 10.55
N PRO A 101 18.11 0.76 11.10
CA PRO A 101 16.99 1.53 10.53
C PRO A 101 17.15 1.86 9.04
N ASP A 102 18.39 1.92 8.53
CA ASP A 102 18.68 2.21 7.11
C ASP A 102 18.44 1.03 6.16
N ASN A 103 18.19 -0.17 6.71
CA ASN A 103 17.76 -1.33 5.94
C ASN A 103 16.26 -1.30 5.62
N PHE A 104 15.51 -0.34 6.17
CA PHE A 104 14.07 -0.21 5.96
C PHE A 104 13.72 0.99 5.06
N ILE A 105 12.72 0.78 4.20
CA ILE A 105 12.04 1.81 3.43
C ILE A 105 10.53 1.58 3.56
N LEU A 106 9.77 2.64 3.77
CA LEU A 106 8.32 2.56 3.93
C LEU A 106 7.61 2.79 2.60
N PHE A 107 6.66 1.91 2.29
CA PHE A 107 5.77 2.01 1.13
C PHE A 107 4.31 2.08 1.58
N ASN A 108 3.43 2.53 0.67
CA ASN A 108 1.99 2.55 0.88
C ASN A 108 1.38 1.14 0.73
N GLY A 109 1.77 0.25 1.65
CA GLY A 109 1.38 -1.16 1.64
C GLY A 109 2.27 -2.05 0.78
N GLY A 110 2.02 -3.36 0.86
CA GLY A 110 2.79 -4.38 0.14
C GLY A 110 2.68 -4.28 -1.39
N SER A 111 1.55 -3.78 -1.90
CA SER A 111 1.36 -3.55 -3.34
C SER A 111 2.30 -2.48 -3.88
N GLY A 112 2.42 -1.33 -3.21
CA GLY A 112 3.35 -0.26 -3.62
C GLY A 112 4.83 -0.68 -3.51
N CYS A 113 5.16 -1.51 -2.52
CA CYS A 113 6.48 -2.14 -2.41
C CYS A 113 6.75 -3.05 -3.62
N MET A 114 5.80 -3.92 -3.97
CA MET A 114 5.93 -4.84 -5.11
C MET A 114 6.05 -4.10 -6.44
N GLU A 115 5.26 -3.05 -6.64
CA GLU A 115 5.36 -2.20 -7.84
C GLU A 115 6.77 -1.60 -7.97
N SER A 116 7.29 -1.03 -6.88
CA SER A 116 8.64 -0.44 -6.85
C SER A 116 9.72 -1.50 -7.10
N PHE A 117 9.56 -2.69 -6.51
CA PHE A 117 10.47 -3.81 -6.72
C PHE A 117 10.49 -4.26 -8.19
N CYS A 118 9.33 -4.54 -8.77
CA CYS A 118 9.21 -4.96 -10.17
C CYS A 118 9.77 -3.89 -11.12
N ALA A 119 9.46 -2.61 -10.89
CA ALA A 119 9.97 -1.52 -11.71
C ALA A 119 11.51 -1.36 -11.61
N THR A 120 12.11 -1.79 -10.49
CA THR A 120 13.55 -1.69 -10.26
C THR A 120 14.32 -2.86 -10.88
N PHE A 121 13.77 -4.08 -10.80
CA PHE A 121 14.53 -5.31 -11.08
C PHE A 121 14.04 -6.11 -12.29
N LEU A 122 12.82 -5.90 -12.76
CA LEU A 122 12.22 -6.75 -13.80
C LEU A 122 12.05 -6.00 -15.13
N ASN A 123 12.48 -6.66 -16.20
CA ASN A 123 12.15 -6.32 -17.57
C ASN A 123 11.16 -7.34 -18.16
N PRO A 124 10.46 -6.99 -19.26
CA PRO A 124 9.66 -7.95 -19.99
C PRO A 124 10.49 -9.19 -20.41
N GLY A 125 10.10 -10.36 -19.92
CA GLY A 125 10.77 -11.65 -20.21
C GLY A 125 11.64 -12.19 -19.08
N ASP A 126 11.88 -11.40 -18.02
CA ASP A 126 12.58 -11.86 -16.82
C ASP A 126 11.69 -12.85 -16.00
N ILE A 127 12.33 -13.75 -15.24
CA ILE A 127 11.70 -14.79 -14.38
C ILE A 127 12.10 -14.55 -12.93
#